data_AF-A0A9D1F108-F1
#
_entry.id   AF-A0A9D1F108-F1
#
_cell.length_a   1.000
_cell.length_b   1.000
_cell.length_c   1.000
_cell.angle_alpha   90.00
_cell.angle_beta   90.00
_cell.angle_gamma   90.00
#
_symmetry.space_group_name_H-M   'P 1'
#
loop_
_entity.id
_entity.type
_entity.pdbx_description
1 polymer ?
#
loop_
_entity_poly.entity_id
_entity_poly.type
_entity_poly.pdbx_seq_one_letter_code
_entity_poly.pdbx_strand_id
1 'polypeptide(L)'
;MIVNRQVILDDFKHSEKYPSEKKSIYNVFYQLTHITRDSGCLAHDDRLDALEMGISQLVESMSLDVDEQIKIREDEELLEILEEYETYHQLKTKPINPDEGTWMYL
;
A
#
# COMPACT_ATOMS: atom_id res chain seq x y z
N MET A 1 12.53 1.19 12.27
CA MET A 1 12.60 2.29 11.28
C MET A 1 13.84 2.09 10.43
N ILE A 2 13.70 2.13 9.11
CA ILE A 2 14.85 2.14 8.18
C ILE A 2 14.98 3.58 7.69
N VAL A 3 16.17 4.16 7.81
CA VAL A 3 16.42 5.56 7.43
C VAL A 3 17.62 5.63 6.52
N ASN A 4 17.53 6.45 5.47
CA ASN A 4 18.68 6.78 4.66
C ASN A 4 19.68 7.61 5.47
N ARG A 5 20.96 7.22 5.47
CA ARG A 5 22.04 7.94 6.17
C ARG A 5 22.08 9.44 5.84
N GLN A 6 21.75 9.82 4.61
CA GLN A 6 21.75 11.20 4.16
C GLN A 6 20.77 12.07 4.97
N VAL A 7 19.58 11.54 5.29
CA VAL A 7 18.57 12.23 6.10
C VAL A 7 19.10 12.55 7.49
N ILE A 8 19.88 11.63 8.08
CA ILE A 8 20.51 11.83 9.40
C ILE A 8 21.51 12.98 9.36
N LEU A 9 22.34 13.02 8.31
CA LEU A 9 23.33 14.08 8.13
C LEU A 9 22.67 15.44 7.90
N ASP A 10 21.59 15.47 7.13
CA ASP A 10 20.89 16.69 6.80
C ASP A 10 20.10 17.24 8.00
N ASP A 11 19.50 16.36 8.83
CA ASP A 11 18.92 16.74 10.13
C ASP A 11 19.98 17.39 11.02
N PHE A 12 21.16 16.77 11.11
CA PHE A 12 22.27 17.29 11.92
C PHE A 12 22.75 18.65 11.44
N LYS A 13 22.94 18.84 10.12
CA LYS A 13 23.30 20.15 9.53
C LYS A 13 22.22 21.19 9.79
N HIS A 14 20.95 20.81 9.68
CA HIS A 14 19.85 21.73 9.89
C HIS A 14 19.77 22.23 11.34
N SER A 15 20.23 21.40 12.29
CA SER A 15 20.34 21.77 13.71
C SER A 15 21.46 22.76 14.01
N GLU A 16 22.46 22.92 13.12
CA GLU A 16 23.63 23.78 13.35
C GLU A 16 23.28 25.26 13.53
N LYS A 17 22.12 25.69 13.02
CA LYS A 17 21.59 27.04 13.17
C LYS A 17 21.22 27.39 14.62
N TYR A 18 21.03 26.39 15.49
CA TYR A 18 20.70 26.61 16.90
C TYR A 18 21.97 26.65 17.77
N PRO A 19 21.92 27.34 18.94
CA PRO A 19 23.02 27.31 19.90
C PRO A 19 23.36 25.89 20.35
N SER A 20 24.64 25.58 20.58
CA SER A 20 25.15 24.24 20.89
C SER A 20 24.37 23.50 21.99
N GLU A 21 23.87 24.23 22.99
CA GLU A 21 23.08 23.69 24.10
C GLU A 21 21.69 23.18 23.69
N LYS A 22 21.11 23.76 22.63
CA LYS A 22 19.77 23.42 22.14
C LYS A 22 19.76 22.60 20.85
N LYS A 23 20.91 22.41 20.19
CA LYS A 23 21.01 21.65 18.91
C LYS A 23 20.37 20.28 19.01
N SER A 24 20.68 19.53 20.07
CA SER A 24 20.17 18.17 20.25
C SER A 24 18.65 18.13 20.39
N ILE A 25 18.03 19.13 21.03
CA ILE A 25 16.58 19.13 21.31
C ILE A 25 15.74 19.20 20.02
N TYR A 26 16.27 19.84 18.97
CA TYR A 26 15.58 19.98 17.68
C TYR A 26 15.88 18.87 16.67
N ASN A 27 16.66 17.85 17.05
CA ASN A 27 16.94 16.70 16.18
C ASN A 27 15.83 15.67 16.29
N VAL A 28 15.39 15.11 15.16
CA VAL A 28 14.27 14.16 15.17
C VAL A 28 14.60 12.88 15.95
N PHE A 29 15.88 12.46 15.94
CA PHE A 29 16.33 11.29 16.70
C PHE A 29 16.37 11.53 18.21
N TYR A 30 16.61 12.76 18.64
CA TYR A 30 16.51 13.11 20.05
C TYR A 30 15.06 13.09 20.51
N GLN A 31 14.16 13.69 19.71
CA GLN A 31 12.72 13.67 19.97
C GLN A 31 12.18 12.22 20.03
N LEU A 32 12.58 11.36 19.08
CA LEU A 32 12.20 9.93 19.07
C LEU A 32 12.69 9.13 20.28
N THR A 33 13.82 9.50 20.89
CA THR A 33 14.36 8.76 22.05
C THR A 33 13.81 9.25 23.39
N HIS A 34 13.22 10.45 23.42
CA HIS A 34 12.70 11.10 24.63
C HIS A 34 11.17 11.18 24.65
N ILE A 35 10.50 10.73 23.59
CA ILE A 35 9.04 10.63 23.57
C ILE A 35 8.58 9.58 24.60
N THR A 36 7.71 10.01 25.51
CA THR A 36 7.08 9.15 26.52
C THR A 36 5.57 9.40 26.53
N ARG A 37 4.81 8.61 27.30
CA ARG A 37 3.36 8.78 27.41
C ARG A 37 2.95 10.02 28.22
N ASP A 38 3.90 10.64 28.92
CA ASP A 38 3.62 11.78 29.76
C ASP A 38 3.45 13.05 28.91
N SER A 39 2.45 13.86 29.27
CA SER A 39 2.20 15.14 28.62
C SER A 39 3.36 16.10 28.88
N GLY A 40 3.89 16.74 27.82
CA GLY A 40 5.01 17.67 27.92
C GLY A 40 6.39 17.01 28.03
N CYS A 41 6.51 15.72 27.69
CA CYS A 41 7.82 15.04 27.68
C CYS A 41 8.81 15.58 26.65
N LEU A 42 8.32 16.25 25.60
CA LEU A 42 9.12 16.94 24.59
C LEU A 42 8.90 18.45 24.70
N ALA A 43 9.99 19.22 24.71
CA ALA A 43 9.93 20.68 24.67
C ALA A 43 9.52 21.20 23.27
N HIS A 44 9.88 20.45 22.23
CA HIS A 44 9.53 20.69 20.83
C HIS A 44 9.33 19.33 20.15
N ASP A 45 8.26 19.22 19.36
CA ASP A 45 7.78 18.03 18.64
C ASP A 45 7.63 18.24 17.13
N ASP A 46 7.93 19.44 16.64
CA ASP A 46 7.77 19.90 15.25
C ASP A 46 8.32 18.94 14.19
N ARG A 47 9.48 18.31 14.43
CA ARG A 47 10.06 17.34 13.48
C ARG A 47 9.37 15.99 13.53
N LEU A 48 8.93 15.58 14.71
CA LEU A 48 8.24 14.32 14.92
C LEU A 48 6.81 14.39 14.36
N ASP A 49 6.13 15.53 14.51
CA ASP A 49 4.83 15.79 13.90
C ASP A 49 4.89 15.79 12.37
N ALA A 50 5.89 16.45 11.79
CA ALA A 50 6.08 16.42 10.34
C ALA A 50 6.35 15.00 9.81
N LEU A 51 7.07 14.18 10.59
CA LEU A 51 7.31 12.77 10.26
C LEU A 51 6.02 11.95 10.37
N GLU A 52 5.20 12.18 11.40
CA GLU A 52 3.91 11.53 11.60
C GLU A 52 2.98 11.77 10.42
N MET A 53 2.83 13.03 10.02
CA MET A 53 1.98 13.40 8.88
C MET A 53 2.42 12.70 7.59
N GLY A 54 3.73 12.67 7.32
CA GLY A 54 4.28 12.04 6.12
C GLY A 54 4.08 10.51 6.11
N ILE A 55 4.23 9.86 7.27
CA ILE A 55 3.97 8.42 7.40
C ILE A 55 2.48 8.11 7.27
N SER A 56 1.61 8.91 7.89
CA SER A 56 0.15 8.73 7.81
C SER A 56 -0.31 8.75 6.36
N GLN A 57 0.13 9.73 5.58
CA GLN A 57 -0.21 9.82 4.16
C GLN A 57 0.34 8.65 3.35
N LEU A 58 1.56 8.17 3.67
CA LEU A 58 2.15 7.02 3.00
C LEU A 58 1.36 5.74 3.27
N VAL A 59 0.93 5.52 4.52
CA VAL A 59 0.10 4.38 4.91
C VAL A 59 -1.27 4.43 4.23
N GLU A 60 -1.88 5.60 4.16
CA GLU A 60 -3.16 5.79 3.47
C GLU A 60 -3.03 5.47 1.97
N SER A 61 -1.96 5.97 1.33
CA SER A 61 -1.70 5.70 -0.09
C SER A 61 -1.44 4.22 -0.37
N MET A 62 -0.70 3.53 0.50
CA MET A 62 -0.52 2.07 0.41
C MET A 62 -1.83 1.29 0.59
N SER A 63 -2.75 1.79 1.43
CA SER A 63 -4.04 1.14 1.65
C SER A 63 -4.93 1.24 0.40
N LEU A 64 -4.94 2.41 -0.24
CA LEU A 64 -5.66 2.63 -1.51
C LEU A 64 -5.13 1.73 -2.63
N ASP A 65 -3.81 1.60 -2.76
CA ASP A 65 -3.18 0.75 -3.78
C ASP A 65 -3.57 -0.73 -3.62
N VAL A 66 -3.75 -1.21 -2.37
CA VAL A 66 -4.17 -2.59 -2.09
C VAL A 66 -5.62 -2.80 -2.49
N ASP A 67 -6.51 -1.87 -2.14
CA ASP A 67 -7.93 -1.96 -2.47
C ASP A 67 -8.15 -1.93 -4.01
N GLU A 68 -7.39 -1.10 -4.73
CA GLU A 68 -7.43 -1.05 -6.19
C GLU A 68 -6.97 -2.38 -6.82
N GLN A 69 -5.88 -2.97 -6.31
CA GLN A 69 -5.41 -4.28 -6.79
C GLN A 69 -6.39 -5.41 -6.52
N ILE A 70 -7.08 -5.39 -5.37
CA ILE A 70 -8.13 -6.37 -5.07
C ILE A 70 -9.25 -6.25 -6.11
N LYS A 71 -9.71 -5.01 -6.38
CA LYS A 71 -10.77 -4.78 -7.34
C LYS A 71 -10.41 -5.20 -8.76
N ILE A 72 -9.19 -4.88 -9.22
CA ILE A 72 -8.70 -5.33 -10.54
C ILE A 72 -8.75 -6.85 -10.63
N ARG A 73 -8.31 -7.55 -9.59
CA ARG A 73 -8.33 -9.01 -9.54
C ARG A 73 -9.76 -9.58 -9.56
N GLU A 74 -10.68 -8.98 -8.80
CA GLU A 74 -12.09 -9.36 -8.82
C GLU A 74 -12.71 -9.16 -10.22
N ASP A 75 -12.40 -8.04 -10.88
CA ASP A 75 -12.86 -7.75 -12.24
C ASP A 75 -12.29 -8.76 -13.25
N GLU A 76 -11.01 -9.15 -13.13
CA GLU A 76 -10.39 -10.20 -13.95
C GLU A 76 -11.05 -11.57 -13.74
N GLU A 77 -11.29 -11.97 -12.49
CA GLU A 77 -11.97 -13.24 -12.17
C GLU A 77 -13.41 -13.27 -12.72
N LEU A 78 -14.13 -12.14 -12.65
CA LEU A 78 -15.48 -12.01 -13.22
C LEU A 78 -15.47 -12.14 -14.75
N LEU A 79 -14.48 -11.54 -15.43
CA LEU A 79 -14.34 -11.64 -16.88
C LEU A 79 -14.06 -13.09 -17.31
N GLU A 80 -13.20 -13.81 -16.59
CA GLU A 80 -12.91 -15.22 -16.86
C GLU A 80 -14.17 -16.09 -16.74
N ILE A 81 -14.99 -15.88 -15.70
CA ILE A 81 -16.27 -16.58 -15.51
C ILE A 81 -17.25 -16.28 -16.65
N LEU A 82 -17.32 -15.02 -17.10
CA LEU A 82 -18.20 -14.63 -18.21
C LEU A 82 -17.77 -15.29 -19.52
N GLU A 83 -16.47 -15.32 -19.82
CA GLU A 83 -15.92 -15.98 -21.01
C GLU A 83 -16.16 -17.50 -20.98
N GLU A 84 -15.98 -18.12 -19.81
CA GLU A 84 -16.31 -19.53 -19.60
C GLU A 84 -17.80 -19.78 -19.88
N TYR A 85 -18.69 -18.97 -19.30
CA TYR A 85 -20.14 -19.09 -19.48
C TYR A 85 -20.56 -18.92 -20.95
N GLU A 86 -20.01 -17.92 -21.66
CA GLU A 86 -20.26 -17.71 -23.08
C GLU A 86 -19.83 -18.93 -23.90
N THR A 87 -18.65 -19.49 -23.61
CA THR A 87 -18.13 -20.69 -24.27
C THR A 87 -19.05 -21.89 -24.04
N TYR A 88 -19.47 -22.15 -22.79
CA TYR A 88 -20.42 -23.24 -22.49
C TYR A 88 -21.78 -23.04 -23.17
N HIS A 89 -22.27 -21.81 -23.25
CA HIS A 89 -23.55 -21.52 -23.89
C HIS A 89 -23.48 -21.71 -25.41
N GLN A 90 -22.37 -21.32 -26.05
CA GLN A 90 -22.11 -21.57 -27.47
C GLN A 90 -22.03 -23.08 -27.77
N LEU A 91 -21.45 -23.88 -26.88
CA LEU A 91 -21.40 -25.34 -27.03
C LEU A 91 -22.79 -26.00 -26.96
N LYS A 92 -23.71 -25.50 -26.12
CA LYS A 92 -25.07 -26.06 -25.97
C LYS A 92 -26.05 -25.65 -27.07
N THR A 93 -25.76 -24.58 -27.82
CA THR A 93 -26.66 -24.04 -28.85
C THR A 93 -26.35 -24.57 -30.25
N LYS A 94 -25.23 -25.28 -30.45
CA LYS A 94 -25.03 -26.06 -31.68
C LYS A 94 -26.09 -27.16 -31.76
N PRO A 95 -26.94 -27.18 -32.80
CA PRO A 95 -27.92 -28.25 -32.95
C PRO A 95 -27.16 -29.57 -33.11
N ILE A 96 -27.49 -30.55 -32.28
CA ILE A 96 -27.10 -31.94 -32.51
C ILE A 96 -27.82 -32.36 -33.80
N ASN A 97 -27.07 -32.46 -34.89
CA ASN A 97 -27.61 -32.91 -36.16
C ASN A 97 -27.98 -34.40 -36.01
N PRO A 98 -29.26 -34.79 -36.12
CA PRO A 98 -29.72 -36.15 -35.81
C PRO A 98 -29.26 -37.23 -36.80
N ASP A 99 -28.49 -36.85 -37.82
CA ASP A 99 -28.04 -37.65 -38.96
C ASP A 99 -26.66 -38.31 -38.78
N GLU A 100 -25.94 -38.05 -37.68
CA GLU A 100 -24.62 -38.65 -37.42
C GLU A 100 -24.65 -39.84 -36.42
N GLY A 101 -25.84 -40.33 -36.04
CA GLY A 101 -26.01 -41.30 -34.93
C GLY A 101 -26.42 -42.74 -35.30
N THR A 102 -26.57 -43.10 -36.57
CA THR A 102 -27.31 -44.34 -36.94
C THR A 102 -26.40 -45.55 -37.27
N TRP A 103 -25.08 -45.40 -37.35
CA TRP A 103 -24.20 -46.47 -37.86
C TRP A 103 -23.47 -47.33 -36.81
N MET A 104 -23.88 -47.33 -35.54
CA MET A 104 -23.17 -48.07 -34.49
C MET A 104 -23.94 -49.27 -33.88
N TYR A 105 -24.96 -49.81 -34.57
CA TYR A 105 -25.69 -51.03 -34.14
C TYR A 105 -26.25 -51.88 -35.30
N LEU A 106 -25.52 -52.02 -36.40
CA LEU A 106 -25.70 -53.07 -37.42
C LEU A 106 -24.33 -53.52 -37.93
#